data_AF-A0A3E5FN16-F1
#
_entry.id   AF-A0A3E5FN16-F1
#
_cell.length_a   1.000
_cell.length_b   1.000
_cell.length_c   1.000
_cell.angle_alpha   90.00
_cell.angle_beta   90.00
_cell.angle_gamma   90.00
#
_symmetry.space_group_name_H-M   'P 1'
#
loop_
_entity.id
_entity.type
_entity.pdbx_description
1 polymer ?
#
loop_
_entity_poly.entity_id
_entity_poly.type
_entity_poly.pdbx_seq_one_letter_code
_entity_poly.pdbx_strand_id
1 'polypeptide(L)'
;MAIIKTHFFNISFEQKDLIKMLIKMTEYQEEMFPQDSKKIAHNVKGVSVMDDVNPYNEPLDNIYHIFNRLSLDTRVKDNEFEEINLFEVNKLIDEINEKIDNIINVREDIIKEKHENDEAIVLLKNLKDSKISVDDVQNTKYITCRFGKIPLAEFNKIQYYRDYEFIFVELNRSKQYVWIVYAGLTNNISEIDNAFSSMSFEQINIPEFAHGKVCEAIDELNEESVAMEQYIKKMDTKIEDVRNEYSEKLLEVFTRLYNLKRLYDKCRYVVDFSQKAAIYAFSSFDIKEIESKFSDIDSVRVIELPVNIYENKNIVAPVLIKNNSLFQPFENILSTTIGDTFDPTVLVAIISMLIGAVCIGDIGVGILIILLGLLFTIKKPNNFGNILKRVGTAIFIGGLFYGTVFYRIELYEPLLTLPLHIVHTFMFGVCLWVILIVVLIIVKKILRKSVDI
;
A
#
# COMPACT_ATOMS: atom_id res chain seq x y z
N MET A 1 -38.21 8.89 13.46
CA MET A 1 -38.56 7.86 12.47
C MET A 1 -37.38 7.78 11.54
N ALA A 2 -36.62 6.69 11.63
CA ALA A 2 -35.21 6.74 11.27
C ALA A 2 -34.77 5.67 10.26
N ILE A 3 -35.60 4.67 9.93
CA ILE A 3 -35.28 3.74 8.84
C ILE A 3 -35.60 4.41 7.51
N ILE A 4 -34.60 4.61 6.66
CA ILE A 4 -34.76 5.13 5.31
C ILE A 4 -35.22 3.98 4.42
N LYS A 5 -36.22 4.26 3.56
CA LYS A 5 -36.67 3.29 2.55
C LYS A 5 -35.55 3.06 1.54
N THR A 6 -35.16 1.81 1.38
CA THR A 6 -34.16 1.41 0.40
C THR A 6 -34.87 0.98 -0.89
N HIS A 7 -34.42 1.53 -2.01
CA HIS A 7 -34.86 1.21 -3.36
C HIS A 7 -33.79 0.36 -4.06
N PHE A 8 -34.18 -0.48 -5.01
CA PHE A 8 -33.24 -1.29 -5.78
C PHE A 8 -33.30 -0.90 -7.25
N PHE A 9 -32.16 -0.55 -7.83
CA PHE A 9 -32.07 -0.01 -9.18
C PHE A 9 -31.17 -0.86 -10.07
N ASN A 10 -31.58 -0.97 -11.33
CA ASN A 10 -30.73 -1.35 -12.44
C ASN A 10 -30.39 -0.09 -13.24
N ILE A 11 -29.12 0.31 -13.21
CA ILE A 11 -28.62 1.50 -13.89
C ILE A 11 -27.78 1.04 -15.07
N SER A 12 -28.34 1.16 -16.28
CA SER A 12 -27.69 0.74 -17.53
C SER A 12 -27.09 1.93 -18.29
N PHE A 13 -25.95 1.74 -18.94
CA PHE A 13 -25.20 2.79 -19.63
C PHE A 13 -24.36 2.21 -20.78
N GLU A 14 -23.81 3.07 -21.65
CA GLU A 14 -22.88 2.66 -22.71
C GLU A 14 -21.45 2.48 -22.15
N GLN A 15 -20.70 1.50 -22.65
CA GLN A 15 -19.34 1.19 -22.13
C GLN A 15 -18.39 2.40 -22.16
N LYS A 16 -18.55 3.32 -23.11
CA LYS A 16 -17.73 4.55 -23.22
C LYS A 16 -17.85 5.46 -21.98
N ASP A 17 -18.95 5.37 -21.24
CA ASP A 17 -19.22 6.20 -20.06
C ASP A 17 -18.86 5.47 -18.75
N LEU A 18 -18.17 4.32 -18.83
CA LEU A 18 -17.79 3.50 -17.67
C LEU A 18 -17.05 4.29 -16.60
N ILE A 19 -15.99 5.01 -16.96
CA ILE A 19 -15.17 5.77 -15.99
C ILE A 19 -16.02 6.82 -15.29
N LYS A 20 -16.82 7.59 -16.03
CA LYS A 20 -17.76 8.59 -15.47
C LYS A 20 -18.75 7.94 -14.49
N MET A 21 -19.29 6.78 -14.85
CA MET A 21 -20.21 6.05 -13.99
C MET A 21 -19.54 5.61 -12.69
N LEU A 22 -18.31 5.08 -12.76
CA LEU A 22 -17.56 4.68 -11.56
C LEU A 22 -17.22 5.89 -10.67
N ILE A 23 -16.93 7.05 -11.24
CA ILE A 23 -16.70 8.30 -10.51
C ILE A 23 -17.96 8.69 -9.73
N LYS A 24 -19.12 8.76 -10.41
CA LYS A 24 -20.41 9.06 -9.76
C LYS A 24 -20.78 8.08 -8.66
N MET A 25 -20.53 6.79 -8.87
CA MET A 25 -20.72 5.76 -7.85
C MET A 25 -19.80 5.95 -6.64
N THR A 26 -18.63 6.59 -6.83
CA THR A 26 -17.70 6.93 -5.75
C THR A 26 -18.16 8.17 -4.99
N GLU A 27 -18.69 9.17 -5.67
CA GLU A 27 -19.24 10.39 -5.06
C GLU A 27 -20.41 10.07 -4.11
N TYR A 28 -21.27 9.11 -4.48
CA TYR A 28 -22.46 8.73 -3.70
C TYR A 28 -22.31 7.40 -2.95
N GLN A 29 -21.09 7.04 -2.55
CA GLN A 29 -20.80 5.74 -1.91
C GLN A 29 -21.46 5.54 -0.53
N GLU A 30 -21.93 6.60 0.13
CA GLU A 30 -22.65 6.52 1.41
C GLU A 30 -24.14 6.19 1.24
N GLU A 31 -24.70 6.46 0.06
CA GLU A 31 -26.12 6.32 -0.26
C GLU A 31 -26.41 5.29 -1.35
N MET A 32 -25.39 4.87 -2.10
CA MET A 32 -25.49 3.87 -3.16
C MET A 32 -24.62 2.65 -2.85
N PHE A 33 -25.27 1.49 -2.79
CA PHE A 33 -24.66 0.22 -2.40
C PHE A 33 -24.68 -0.74 -3.59
N PRO A 34 -23.67 -0.67 -4.49
CA PRO A 34 -23.60 -1.56 -5.65
C PRO A 34 -23.41 -3.02 -5.22
N GLN A 35 -24.03 -3.92 -5.98
CA GLN A 35 -24.00 -5.35 -5.76
C GLN A 35 -22.96 -6.01 -6.66
N ASP A 36 -22.34 -7.07 -6.14
CA ASP A 36 -21.35 -7.84 -6.88
C ASP A 36 -21.96 -8.40 -8.18
N SER A 37 -21.34 -8.09 -9.32
CA SER A 37 -21.86 -8.48 -10.62
C SER A 37 -21.84 -10.00 -10.82
N LYS A 38 -20.94 -10.74 -10.14
CA LYS A 38 -20.90 -12.22 -10.16
C LYS A 38 -22.18 -12.81 -9.58
N LYS A 39 -22.79 -12.17 -8.57
CA LYS A 39 -24.09 -12.60 -8.03
C LYS A 39 -25.23 -12.34 -9.00
N ILE A 40 -25.14 -11.30 -9.82
CA ILE A 40 -26.20 -10.92 -10.77
C ILE A 40 -26.13 -11.76 -12.05
N ALA A 41 -24.96 -11.83 -12.69
CA ALA A 41 -24.71 -12.38 -14.02
C ALA A 41 -24.87 -13.93 -14.14
N HIS A 42 -25.16 -14.63 -13.05
CA HIS A 42 -25.14 -16.09 -13.03
C HIS A 42 -26.13 -16.73 -14.04
N ASN A 43 -25.58 -17.55 -14.95
CA ASN A 43 -26.28 -18.43 -15.90
C ASN A 43 -27.06 -17.74 -17.04
N VAL A 44 -26.63 -16.56 -17.49
CA VAL A 44 -27.20 -15.90 -18.68
C VAL A 44 -26.19 -15.94 -19.83
N LYS A 45 -26.56 -16.51 -20.97
CA LYS A 45 -25.72 -16.51 -22.19
C LYS A 45 -25.48 -15.06 -22.64
N GLY A 46 -24.22 -14.69 -22.84
CA GLY A 46 -23.82 -13.36 -23.32
C GLY A 46 -23.68 -12.29 -22.22
N VAL A 47 -23.73 -12.68 -20.95
CA VAL A 47 -23.43 -11.78 -19.82
C VAL A 47 -22.09 -12.17 -19.24
N SER A 48 -21.12 -11.25 -19.28
CA SER A 48 -19.82 -11.41 -18.66
C SER A 48 -19.72 -10.49 -17.46
N VAL A 49 -18.90 -10.91 -16.50
CA VAL A 49 -18.38 -10.02 -15.48
C VAL A 49 -17.14 -9.37 -16.08
N MET A 50 -16.95 -8.07 -15.87
CA MET A 50 -15.66 -7.43 -16.10
C MET A 50 -14.66 -7.99 -15.08
N ASP A 51 -14.14 -9.19 -15.36
CA ASP A 51 -13.06 -9.86 -14.64
C ASP A 51 -11.72 -9.63 -15.39
N ASP A 52 -11.67 -8.58 -16.22
CA ASP A 52 -10.48 -8.20 -16.94
C ASP A 52 -9.40 -7.70 -15.97
N VAL A 53 -8.16 -8.09 -16.24
CA VAL A 53 -6.98 -7.62 -15.52
C VAL A 53 -6.98 -6.08 -15.57
N ASN A 54 -6.94 -5.45 -14.39
CA ASN A 54 -6.96 -4.00 -14.28
C ASN A 54 -5.81 -3.40 -15.13
N PRO A 55 -6.13 -2.60 -16.17
CA PRO A 55 -5.16 -2.17 -17.18
C PRO A 55 -4.10 -1.21 -16.62
N TYR A 56 -4.33 -0.67 -15.43
CA TYR A 56 -3.41 0.24 -14.75
C TYR A 56 -2.36 -0.49 -13.90
N ASN A 57 -2.45 -1.82 -13.72
CA ASN A 57 -1.51 -2.57 -12.88
C ASN A 57 -0.08 -2.54 -13.43
N GLU A 58 0.11 -2.98 -14.68
CA GLU A 58 1.46 -3.09 -15.28
C GLU A 58 2.17 -1.73 -15.40
N PRO A 59 1.53 -0.64 -15.91
CA PRO A 59 2.18 0.67 -15.94
C PRO A 59 2.55 1.19 -14.54
N LEU A 60 1.72 0.92 -13.54
CA LEU A 60 1.97 1.33 -12.16
C LEU A 60 3.16 0.58 -11.56
N ASP A 61 3.25 -0.73 -11.78
CA ASP A 61 4.38 -1.57 -11.34
C ASP A 61 5.69 -1.11 -11.99
N ASN A 62 5.67 -0.81 -13.29
CA ASN A 62 6.82 -0.25 -14.00
C ASN A 62 7.27 1.11 -13.42
N ILE A 63 6.33 1.98 -13.06
CA ILE A 63 6.64 3.25 -12.40
C ILE A 63 7.23 3.02 -11.00
N TYR A 64 6.74 2.05 -10.23
CA TYR A 64 7.33 1.68 -8.94
C TYR A 64 8.80 1.24 -9.10
N HIS A 65 9.12 0.47 -10.15
CA HIS A 65 10.50 0.12 -10.45
C HIS A 65 11.36 1.35 -10.73
N ILE A 66 10.88 2.31 -11.53
CA ILE A 66 11.58 3.58 -11.78
C ILE A 66 11.79 4.36 -10.47
N PHE A 67 10.77 4.45 -9.61
CA PHE A 67 10.86 5.16 -8.33
C PHE A 67 11.94 4.56 -7.43
N ASN A 68 12.02 3.22 -7.36
CA ASN A 68 13.05 2.53 -6.60
C ASN A 68 14.45 2.81 -7.17
N ARG A 69 14.61 2.77 -8.50
CA ARG A 69 15.89 3.07 -9.18
C ARG A 69 16.35 4.51 -8.94
N LEU A 70 15.42 5.46 -8.87
CA LEU A 70 15.69 6.89 -8.65
C LEU A 70 15.57 7.33 -7.18
N SER A 71 15.32 6.40 -6.25
CA SER A 71 15.08 6.69 -4.83
C SER A 71 14.04 7.81 -4.61
N LEU A 72 12.95 7.78 -5.36
CA LEU A 72 11.84 8.75 -5.26
C LEU A 72 10.83 8.33 -4.19
N ASP A 73 10.21 9.32 -3.55
CA ASP A 73 9.18 9.12 -2.54
C ASP A 73 7.80 8.94 -3.18
N THR A 74 7.04 7.94 -2.74
CA THR A 74 5.74 7.55 -3.29
C THR A 74 4.56 8.24 -2.62
N ARG A 75 4.67 9.53 -2.27
CA ARG A 75 3.57 10.27 -1.63
C ARG A 75 2.48 10.61 -2.65
N VAL A 76 1.46 9.76 -2.71
CA VAL A 76 0.25 9.98 -3.50
C VAL A 76 -0.51 11.19 -2.95
N LYS A 77 -0.89 12.13 -3.82
CA LYS A 77 -1.87 13.17 -3.50
C LYS A 77 -3.27 12.63 -3.81
N ASP A 78 -4.27 12.90 -2.98
CA ASP A 78 -5.67 12.64 -3.36
C ASP A 78 -6.06 13.72 -4.39
N ASN A 79 -5.82 13.41 -5.67
CA ASN A 79 -6.23 14.22 -6.81
C ASN A 79 -7.46 13.60 -7.49
N GLU A 80 -8.20 14.44 -8.22
CA GLU A 80 -9.38 14.08 -9.00
C GLU A 80 -9.12 12.94 -10.00
N PHE A 81 -10.18 12.20 -10.33
CA PHE A 81 -10.14 11.10 -11.29
C PHE A 81 -10.11 11.65 -12.72
N GLU A 82 -8.91 11.93 -13.22
CA GLU A 82 -8.71 12.34 -14.62
C GLU A 82 -8.24 11.17 -15.47
N GLU A 83 -8.87 10.98 -16.64
CA GLU A 83 -8.45 9.96 -17.59
C GLU A 83 -7.03 10.22 -18.09
N ILE A 84 -6.28 9.14 -18.29
CA ILE A 84 -4.90 9.20 -18.79
C ILE A 84 -4.73 8.28 -20.00
N ASN A 85 -3.97 8.74 -20.98
CA ASN A 85 -3.63 7.95 -22.15
C ASN A 85 -2.52 6.94 -21.80
N LEU A 86 -2.88 5.67 -21.67
CA LEU A 86 -1.93 4.59 -21.35
C LEU A 86 -0.80 4.45 -22.37
N PHE A 87 -1.03 4.79 -23.65
CA PHE A 87 0.02 4.76 -24.65
C PHE A 87 1.11 5.82 -24.38
N GLU A 88 0.71 7.03 -23.98
CA GLU A 88 1.65 8.10 -23.63
C GLU A 88 2.40 7.80 -22.33
N VAL A 89 1.71 7.18 -21.36
CA VAL A 89 2.32 6.71 -20.11
C VAL A 89 3.40 5.68 -20.39
N ASN A 90 3.09 4.63 -21.16
CA ASN A 90 4.06 3.58 -21.48
C ASN A 90 5.26 4.14 -22.26
N LYS A 91 5.01 5.05 -23.22
CA LYS A 91 6.09 5.73 -23.94
C LYS A 91 7.01 6.53 -23.00
N LEU A 92 6.45 7.21 -21.98
CA LEU A 92 7.22 7.92 -20.97
C LEU A 92 8.06 6.98 -20.11
N ILE A 93 7.48 5.85 -19.69
CA ILE A 93 8.17 4.81 -18.91
C ILE A 93 9.37 4.27 -19.72
N ASP A 94 9.16 3.95 -20.99
CA ASP A 94 10.21 3.44 -21.89
C ASP A 94 11.35 4.45 -22.07
N GLU A 95 11.02 5.72 -22.33
CA GLU A 95 11.99 6.81 -22.48
C GLU A 95 12.87 6.99 -21.22
N ILE A 96 12.25 6.95 -20.04
CA ILE A 96 12.96 7.10 -18.76
C ILE A 96 13.84 5.88 -18.50
N ASN A 97 13.32 4.66 -18.72
CA ASN A 97 14.10 3.44 -18.55
C ASN A 97 15.31 3.41 -19.48
N GLU A 98 15.15 3.77 -20.76
CA GLU A 98 16.26 3.83 -21.71
C GLU A 98 17.35 4.82 -21.26
N LYS A 99 16.95 6.02 -20.80
CA LYS A 99 17.89 7.00 -20.23
C LYS A 99 18.65 6.43 -19.03
N ILE A 100 17.96 5.79 -18.08
CA ILE A 100 18.60 5.25 -16.87
C ILE A 100 19.50 4.06 -17.22
N ASP A 101 19.04 3.13 -18.06
CA ASP A 101 19.79 1.94 -18.48
C ASP A 101 21.09 2.33 -19.17
N ASN A 102 21.05 3.31 -20.09
CA ASN A 102 22.25 3.81 -20.76
C ASN A 102 23.28 4.38 -19.77
N ILE A 103 22.84 5.11 -18.74
CA ILE A 103 23.75 5.68 -17.74
C ILE A 103 24.33 4.58 -16.83
N ILE A 104 23.50 3.62 -16.41
CA ILE A 104 23.92 2.52 -15.54
C ILE A 104 24.90 1.60 -16.27
N ASN A 105 24.62 1.22 -17.51
CA ASN A 105 25.52 0.34 -18.29
C ASN A 105 26.90 0.98 -18.46
N VAL A 106 26.95 2.27 -18.87
CA VAL A 106 28.22 3.00 -19.00
C VAL A 106 28.95 3.08 -17.65
N ARG A 107 28.22 3.28 -16.55
CA ARG A 107 28.81 3.33 -15.21
C ARG A 107 29.39 1.97 -14.80
N GLU A 108 28.69 0.88 -15.07
CA GLU A 108 29.13 -0.49 -14.76
C GLU A 108 30.37 -0.87 -15.58
N ASP A 109 30.41 -0.51 -16.87
CA ASP A 109 31.59 -0.71 -17.72
C ASP A 109 32.81 0.02 -17.17
N ILE A 110 32.68 1.31 -16.80
CA ILE A 110 33.78 2.09 -16.21
C ILE A 110 34.22 1.50 -14.86
N ILE A 111 33.29 1.02 -14.02
CA ILE A 111 33.63 0.38 -12.75
C ILE A 111 34.44 -0.91 -12.99
N LYS A 112 34.06 -1.68 -14.00
CA LYS A 112 34.77 -2.90 -14.38
C LYS A 112 36.17 -2.59 -14.90
N GLU A 113 36.31 -1.65 -15.83
CA GLU A 113 37.62 -1.21 -16.35
C GLU A 113 38.52 -0.68 -15.22
N LYS A 114 37.97 0.12 -14.30
CA LYS A 114 38.71 0.60 -13.14
C LYS A 114 39.20 -0.56 -12.25
N HIS A 115 38.37 -1.56 -12.02
CA HIS A 115 38.76 -2.75 -11.24
C HIS A 115 39.91 -3.50 -11.92
N GLU A 116 39.87 -3.68 -13.24
CA GLU A 116 40.95 -4.30 -14.01
C GLU A 116 42.26 -3.49 -13.89
N ASN A 117 42.18 -2.15 -13.95
CA ASN A 117 43.32 -1.26 -13.73
C ASN A 117 43.90 -1.36 -12.32
N ASP A 118 43.05 -1.36 -11.29
CA ASP A 118 43.45 -1.49 -9.89
C ASP A 118 44.18 -2.83 -9.65
N GLU A 119 43.73 -3.91 -10.28
CA GLU A 119 44.38 -5.23 -10.23
C GLU A 119 45.72 -5.25 -10.96
N ALA A 120 45.80 -4.62 -12.14
CA ALA A 120 47.06 -4.46 -12.88
C ALA A 120 48.08 -3.66 -12.05
N ILE A 121 47.66 -2.59 -11.36
CA ILE A 121 48.53 -1.81 -10.46
C ILE A 121 49.09 -2.69 -9.33
N VAL A 122 48.25 -3.52 -8.69
CA VAL A 122 48.71 -4.43 -7.62
C VAL A 122 49.72 -5.44 -8.16
N LEU A 123 49.45 -6.02 -9.33
CA LEU A 123 50.37 -6.96 -9.97
C LEU A 123 51.73 -6.29 -10.29
N LEU A 124 51.72 -5.11 -10.90
CA LEU A 124 52.94 -4.38 -11.23
C LEU A 124 53.77 -4.02 -9.98
N LYS A 125 53.11 -3.63 -8.89
CA LYS A 125 53.77 -3.42 -7.58
C LYS A 125 54.42 -4.70 -7.06
N ASN A 126 53.70 -5.81 -7.10
CA ASN A 126 54.21 -7.11 -6.66
C ASN A 126 55.42 -7.59 -7.51
N LEU A 127 55.39 -7.37 -8.83
CA LEU A 127 56.50 -7.70 -9.75
C LEU A 127 57.75 -6.85 -9.45
N LYS A 128 57.55 -5.56 -9.21
CA LYS A 128 58.61 -4.64 -8.80
C LYS A 128 59.28 -5.09 -7.49
N ASP A 129 58.49 -5.43 -6.47
CA ASP A 129 59.00 -5.89 -5.17
C ASP A 129 59.75 -7.23 -5.29
N SER A 130 59.29 -8.10 -6.18
CA SER A 130 59.92 -9.40 -6.48
C SER A 130 61.16 -9.29 -7.38
N LYS A 131 61.52 -8.08 -7.85
CA LYS A 131 62.63 -7.79 -8.77
C LYS A 131 62.54 -8.56 -10.10
N ILE A 132 61.32 -8.87 -10.54
CA ILE A 132 61.05 -9.54 -11.82
C ILE A 132 60.84 -8.44 -12.88
N SER A 133 61.62 -8.48 -13.96
CA SER A 133 61.46 -7.56 -15.09
C SER A 133 60.22 -7.93 -15.90
N VAL A 134 59.32 -6.98 -16.16
CA VAL A 134 58.12 -7.21 -16.99
C VAL A 134 58.51 -7.59 -18.42
N ASP A 135 59.53 -6.91 -18.96
CA ASP A 135 60.02 -7.11 -20.33
C ASP A 135 60.54 -8.54 -20.56
N ASP A 136 61.28 -9.07 -19.60
CA ASP A 136 61.90 -10.40 -19.70
C ASP A 136 60.85 -11.53 -19.66
N VAL A 137 59.67 -11.23 -19.10
CA VAL A 137 58.64 -12.24 -18.82
C VAL A 137 57.52 -12.18 -19.87
N GLN A 138 57.25 -11.00 -20.45
CA GLN A 138 56.34 -10.83 -21.59
C GLN A 138 56.99 -11.16 -22.94
N ASN A 139 58.28 -10.84 -23.16
CA ASN A 139 58.95 -11.02 -24.47
C ASN A 139 59.73 -12.33 -24.57
N THR A 140 59.09 -13.46 -24.25
CA THR A 140 59.69 -14.79 -24.36
C THR A 140 59.22 -15.53 -25.61
N LYS A 141 60.15 -16.17 -26.34
CA LYS A 141 59.85 -16.85 -27.62
C LYS A 141 59.33 -18.29 -27.46
N TYR A 142 59.76 -18.98 -26.40
CA TYR A 142 59.51 -20.42 -26.20
C TYR A 142 58.80 -20.73 -24.88
N ILE A 143 58.66 -19.73 -24.04
CA ILE A 143 58.01 -19.81 -22.73
C ILE A 143 56.82 -18.85 -22.80
N THR A 144 55.74 -19.17 -22.10
CA THR A 144 54.62 -18.26 -21.95
C THR A 144 54.34 -18.09 -20.47
N CYS A 145 54.29 -16.83 -20.03
CA CYS A 145 54.06 -16.47 -18.65
C CYS A 145 52.64 -15.93 -18.48
N ARG A 146 52.00 -16.32 -17.39
CA ARG A 146 50.66 -15.90 -16.99
C ARG A 146 50.74 -15.26 -15.63
N PHE A 147 50.04 -14.14 -15.50
CA PHE A 147 50.01 -13.35 -14.29
C PHE A 147 48.57 -13.31 -13.78
N GLY A 148 48.41 -13.41 -12.47
CA GLY A 148 47.08 -13.41 -11.89
C GLY A 148 47.07 -13.78 -10.42
N LYS A 149 45.90 -14.17 -9.97
CA LYS A 149 45.65 -14.52 -8.56
C LYS A 149 44.81 -15.80 -8.45
N ILE A 150 45.02 -16.51 -7.35
CA ILE A 150 44.26 -17.71 -6.98
C ILE A 150 43.63 -17.48 -5.62
N PRO A 151 42.34 -17.82 -5.41
CA PRO A 151 41.75 -17.83 -4.08
C PRO A 151 42.56 -18.70 -3.10
N LEU A 152 42.85 -18.19 -1.91
CA LEU A 152 43.69 -18.87 -0.92
C LEU A 152 43.18 -20.28 -0.57
N ALA A 153 41.87 -20.47 -0.56
CA ALA A 153 41.23 -21.77 -0.31
C ALA A 153 41.55 -22.82 -1.39
N GLU A 154 41.73 -22.37 -2.63
CA GLU A 154 41.96 -23.22 -3.80
C GLU A 154 43.45 -23.47 -4.06
N PHE A 155 44.32 -22.62 -3.53
CA PHE A 155 45.76 -22.67 -3.76
C PHE A 155 46.40 -24.02 -3.42
N ASN A 156 45.92 -24.73 -2.40
CA ASN A 156 46.47 -26.05 -2.02
C ASN A 156 46.30 -27.11 -3.13
N LYS A 157 45.37 -26.91 -4.08
CA LYS A 157 45.15 -27.83 -5.20
C LYS A 157 46.34 -27.91 -6.16
N ILE A 158 47.25 -26.93 -6.14
CA ILE A 158 48.45 -26.92 -6.98
C ILE A 158 49.33 -28.16 -6.78
N GLN A 159 49.29 -28.78 -5.58
CA GLN A 159 50.06 -29.99 -5.28
C GLN A 159 49.66 -31.21 -6.12
N TYR A 160 48.45 -31.23 -6.68
CA TYR A 160 47.95 -32.33 -7.50
C TYR A 160 48.45 -32.27 -8.95
N TYR A 161 49.01 -31.15 -9.37
CA TYR A 161 49.48 -30.92 -10.75
C TYR A 161 51.00 -30.82 -10.83
N ARG A 162 51.74 -31.32 -9.82
CA ARG A 162 53.22 -31.27 -9.79
C ARG A 162 53.90 -31.99 -10.95
N ASP A 163 53.22 -32.93 -11.58
CA ASP A 163 53.74 -33.69 -12.72
C ASP A 163 53.70 -32.89 -14.03
N TYR A 164 53.05 -31.72 -14.04
CA TYR A 164 53.02 -30.83 -15.20
C TYR A 164 54.31 -30.02 -15.27
N GLU A 165 54.78 -29.77 -16.49
CA GLU A 165 56.01 -29.02 -16.76
C GLU A 165 55.78 -27.50 -16.69
N PHE A 166 55.43 -26.99 -15.50
CA PHE A 166 55.34 -25.55 -15.22
C PHE A 166 56.21 -25.14 -14.04
N ILE A 167 56.63 -23.88 -14.05
CA ILE A 167 57.23 -23.19 -12.89
C ILE A 167 56.25 -22.12 -12.41
N PHE A 168 56.21 -21.86 -11.10
CA PHE A 168 55.45 -20.74 -10.58
C PHE A 168 56.22 -20.01 -9.48
N VAL A 169 55.94 -18.72 -9.33
CA VAL A 169 56.48 -17.83 -8.31
C VAL A 169 55.32 -17.17 -7.59
N GLU A 170 55.32 -17.29 -6.26
CA GLU A 170 54.42 -16.52 -5.41
C GLU A 170 54.96 -15.10 -5.28
N LEU A 171 54.21 -14.12 -5.78
CA LEU A 171 54.59 -12.71 -5.70
C LEU A 171 54.18 -12.11 -4.35
N ASN A 172 52.94 -12.40 -3.93
CA ASN A 172 52.35 -11.85 -2.72
C ASN A 172 51.21 -12.73 -2.22
N ARG A 173 50.96 -12.74 -0.90
CA ARG A 173 49.87 -13.46 -0.26
C ARG A 173 49.04 -12.53 0.60
N SER A 174 47.77 -12.40 0.24
CA SER A 174 46.75 -11.71 1.02
C SER A 174 45.89 -12.70 1.81
N LYS A 175 44.94 -12.19 2.61
CA LYS A 175 43.99 -13.05 3.36
C LYS A 175 43.02 -13.82 2.45
N GLN A 176 42.76 -13.33 1.25
CA GLN A 176 41.77 -13.89 0.32
C GLN A 176 42.40 -14.53 -0.91
N TYR A 177 43.50 -13.97 -1.40
CA TYR A 177 44.14 -14.36 -2.65
C TYR A 177 45.66 -14.52 -2.52
N VAL A 178 46.21 -15.43 -3.30
CA VAL A 178 47.65 -15.58 -3.57
C VAL A 178 47.92 -15.07 -4.99
N TRP A 179 48.78 -14.05 -5.10
CA TRP A 179 49.23 -13.48 -6.37
C TRP A 179 50.41 -14.28 -6.87
N ILE A 180 50.32 -14.78 -8.10
CA ILE A 180 51.33 -15.67 -8.67
C ILE A 180 51.66 -15.29 -10.11
N VAL A 181 52.85 -15.71 -10.52
CA VAL A 181 53.23 -15.87 -11.93
C VAL A 181 53.49 -17.34 -12.16
N TYR A 182 52.89 -17.92 -13.19
CA TYR A 182 53.34 -19.23 -13.67
C TYR A 182 53.82 -19.14 -15.10
N ALA A 183 54.74 -20.02 -15.46
CA ALA A 183 55.32 -20.10 -16.78
C ALA A 183 55.46 -21.55 -17.22
N GLY A 184 55.22 -21.79 -18.50
CA GLY A 184 55.37 -23.11 -19.13
C GLY A 184 55.83 -22.98 -20.58
N LEU A 185 56.17 -24.10 -21.21
CA LEU A 185 56.47 -24.12 -22.64
C LEU A 185 55.25 -23.69 -23.45
N THR A 186 55.46 -22.82 -24.44
CA THR A 186 54.36 -22.28 -25.27
C THR A 186 53.51 -23.38 -25.92
N ASN A 187 54.12 -24.52 -26.27
CA ASN A 187 53.40 -25.66 -26.86
C ASN A 187 52.45 -26.38 -25.88
N ASN A 188 52.73 -26.30 -24.57
CA ASN A 188 51.98 -27.01 -23.51
C ASN A 188 51.16 -26.05 -22.63
N ILE A 189 51.20 -24.74 -22.91
CA ILE A 189 50.58 -23.72 -22.05
C ILE A 189 49.07 -23.91 -21.90
N SER A 190 48.38 -24.40 -22.93
CA SER A 190 46.93 -24.64 -22.87
C SER A 190 46.53 -25.73 -21.87
N GLU A 191 47.37 -26.75 -21.68
CA GLU A 191 47.14 -27.81 -20.70
C GLU A 191 47.35 -27.26 -19.27
N ILE A 192 48.38 -26.42 -19.11
CA ILE A 192 48.68 -25.73 -17.85
C ILE A 192 47.57 -24.72 -17.50
N ASP A 193 47.13 -23.90 -18.47
CA ASP A 193 46.05 -22.92 -18.30
C ASP A 193 44.75 -23.60 -17.81
N ASN A 194 44.44 -24.82 -18.29
CA ASN A 194 43.29 -25.60 -17.84
C ASN A 194 43.43 -26.10 -16.38
N ALA A 195 44.64 -26.52 -15.99
CA ALA A 195 44.93 -26.89 -14.60
C ALA A 195 44.76 -25.69 -13.65
N PHE A 196 45.26 -24.51 -14.03
CA PHE A 196 45.11 -23.28 -13.26
C PHE A 196 43.66 -22.77 -13.24
N SER A 197 42.92 -22.91 -14.34
CA SER A 197 41.48 -22.60 -14.39
C SER A 197 40.68 -23.45 -13.38
N SER A 198 41.05 -24.72 -13.18
CA SER A 198 40.45 -25.61 -12.18
C SER A 198 40.70 -25.19 -10.72
N MET A 199 41.63 -24.27 -10.49
CA MET A 199 41.91 -23.63 -9.20
C MET A 199 41.28 -22.25 -9.07
N SER A 200 40.39 -21.87 -10.00
CA SER A 200 39.81 -20.53 -10.09
C SER A 200 40.88 -19.45 -10.25
N PHE A 201 41.90 -19.71 -11.07
CA PHE A 201 42.88 -18.69 -11.44
C PHE A 201 42.22 -17.58 -12.26
N GLU A 202 42.36 -16.35 -11.78
CA GLU A 202 41.93 -15.14 -12.49
C GLU A 202 43.16 -14.52 -13.15
N GLN A 203 43.21 -14.57 -14.49
CA GLN A 203 44.28 -13.97 -15.27
C GLN A 203 44.14 -12.45 -15.30
N ILE A 204 45.25 -11.76 -15.04
CA ILE A 204 45.35 -10.30 -15.12
C ILE A 204 46.33 -9.98 -16.25
N ASN A 205 45.87 -9.20 -17.22
CA ASN A 205 46.71 -8.79 -18.34
C ASN A 205 47.57 -7.59 -17.93
N ILE A 206 48.86 -7.65 -18.22
CA ILE A 206 49.75 -6.51 -18.02
C ILE A 206 49.63 -5.60 -19.25
N PRO A 207 49.35 -4.29 -19.07
CA PRO A 207 49.24 -3.37 -20.19
C PRO A 207 50.52 -3.28 -21.02
N GLU A 208 50.41 -3.15 -22.34
CA GLU A 208 51.57 -3.11 -23.24
C GLU A 208 52.51 -1.92 -22.96
N PHE A 209 52.01 -0.82 -22.41
CA PHE A 209 52.83 0.35 -22.07
C PHE A 209 53.66 0.16 -20.78
N ALA A 210 53.49 -0.95 -20.05
CA ALA A 210 54.28 -1.27 -18.86
C ALA A 210 55.75 -1.66 -19.15
N HIS A 211 56.11 -1.82 -20.43
CA HIS A 211 57.45 -2.23 -20.85
C HIS A 211 58.52 -1.19 -20.47
N GLY A 212 59.59 -1.64 -19.80
CA GLY A 212 60.75 -0.83 -19.39
C GLY A 212 60.48 0.29 -18.37
N LYS A 213 59.22 0.58 -18.03
CA LYS A 213 58.78 1.78 -17.30
C LYS A 213 57.69 1.48 -16.28
N VAL A 214 57.88 0.43 -15.48
CA VAL A 214 56.90 -0.03 -14.47
C VAL A 214 56.42 1.10 -13.55
N CYS A 215 57.30 2.02 -13.13
CA CYS A 215 56.89 3.17 -12.31
C CYS A 215 55.98 4.14 -13.08
N GLU A 216 56.33 4.50 -14.32
CA GLU A 216 55.53 5.40 -15.14
C GLU A 216 54.17 4.76 -15.49
N ALA A 217 54.14 3.45 -15.77
CA ALA A 217 52.90 2.72 -16.04
C ALA A 217 51.98 2.62 -14.81
N ILE A 218 52.55 2.46 -13.61
CA ILE A 218 51.78 2.53 -12.36
C ILE A 218 51.20 3.94 -12.18
N ASP A 219 52.01 4.99 -12.43
CA ASP A 219 51.55 6.37 -12.30
C ASP A 219 50.44 6.69 -13.32
N GLU A 220 50.59 6.28 -14.58
CA GLU A 220 49.59 6.42 -15.65
C GLU A 220 48.27 5.70 -15.33
N LEU A 221 48.35 4.43 -14.87
CA LEU A 221 47.16 3.68 -14.43
C LEU A 221 46.48 4.33 -13.22
N ASN A 222 47.25 4.91 -12.27
CA ASN A 222 46.65 5.64 -11.15
C ASN A 222 45.96 6.91 -11.62
N GLU A 223 46.54 7.67 -12.54
CA GLU A 223 45.91 8.86 -13.14
C GLU A 223 44.62 8.48 -13.88
N GLU A 224 44.63 7.37 -14.61
CA GLU A 224 43.47 6.82 -15.29
C GLU A 224 42.38 6.38 -14.29
N SER A 225 42.73 5.63 -13.24
CA SER A 225 41.78 5.23 -12.18
C SER A 225 41.15 6.46 -11.50
N VAL A 226 41.92 7.53 -11.28
CA VAL A 226 41.39 8.81 -10.74
C VAL A 226 40.44 9.48 -11.74
N ALA A 227 40.78 9.50 -13.03
CA ALA A 227 39.89 10.02 -14.06
C ALA A 227 38.59 9.21 -14.16
N MET A 228 38.67 7.88 -14.11
CA MET A 228 37.53 6.97 -14.09
C MET A 228 36.63 7.24 -12.87
N GLU A 229 37.19 7.47 -11.68
CA GLU A 229 36.39 7.87 -10.50
C GLU A 229 35.63 9.18 -10.71
N GLN A 230 36.25 10.15 -11.39
CA GLN A 230 35.56 11.38 -11.75
C GLN A 230 34.43 11.14 -12.75
N TYR A 231 34.63 10.23 -13.72
CA TYR A 231 33.57 9.84 -14.66
C TYR A 231 32.42 9.09 -13.97
N ILE A 232 32.70 8.20 -13.02
CA ILE A 232 31.68 7.53 -12.21
C ILE A 232 30.84 8.57 -11.47
N LYS A 233 31.47 9.55 -10.81
CA LYS A 233 30.76 10.67 -10.15
C LYS A 233 29.92 11.48 -11.12
N LYS A 234 30.40 11.72 -12.35
CA LYS A 234 29.61 12.39 -13.41
C LYS A 234 28.38 11.56 -13.81
N MET A 235 28.49 10.23 -13.88
CA MET A 235 27.33 9.37 -14.15
C MET A 235 26.32 9.42 -13.00
N ASP A 236 26.79 9.42 -11.74
CA ASP A 236 25.90 9.59 -10.57
C ASP A 236 25.17 10.95 -10.63
N THR A 237 25.84 12.03 -11.05
CA THR A 237 25.19 13.34 -11.27
C THR A 237 24.15 13.28 -12.40
N LYS A 238 24.43 12.58 -13.51
CA LYS A 238 23.44 12.42 -14.59
C LYS A 238 22.19 11.67 -14.15
N ILE A 239 22.31 10.68 -13.25
CA ILE A 239 21.15 10.01 -12.65
C ILE A 239 20.32 11.00 -11.82
N GLU A 240 20.98 11.86 -11.04
CA GLU A 240 20.28 12.89 -10.26
C GLU A 240 19.62 13.94 -11.17
N ASP A 241 20.22 14.27 -12.31
CA ASP A 241 19.62 15.16 -13.31
C ASP A 241 18.33 14.55 -13.89
N VAL A 242 18.36 13.26 -14.27
CA VAL A 242 17.16 12.52 -14.72
C VAL A 242 16.09 12.50 -13.62
N ARG A 243 16.50 12.27 -12.37
CA ARG A 243 15.58 12.31 -11.22
C ARG A 243 14.90 13.67 -11.12
N ASN A 244 15.65 14.76 -11.17
CA ASN A 244 15.10 16.12 -11.07
C ASN A 244 14.21 16.46 -12.27
N GLU A 245 14.61 16.07 -13.48
CA GLU A 245 13.85 16.30 -14.73
C GLU A 245 12.46 15.65 -14.69
N TYR A 246 12.38 14.40 -14.23
CA TYR A 246 11.14 13.61 -14.31
C TYR A 246 10.36 13.47 -13.01
N SER A 247 10.91 13.86 -11.85
CA SER A 247 10.27 13.64 -10.53
C SER A 247 8.83 14.12 -10.45
N GLU A 248 8.56 15.37 -10.83
CA GLU A 248 7.22 15.96 -10.74
C GLU A 248 6.23 15.27 -11.68
N LYS A 249 6.64 15.06 -12.94
CA LYS A 249 5.82 14.40 -13.96
C LYS A 249 5.53 12.94 -13.60
N LEU A 250 6.52 12.21 -13.11
CA LEU A 250 6.38 10.84 -12.64
C LEU A 250 5.42 10.75 -11.45
N LEU A 251 5.51 11.68 -10.50
CA LEU A 251 4.61 11.71 -9.34
C LEU A 251 3.17 12.01 -9.74
N GLU A 252 2.96 12.91 -10.69
CA GLU A 252 1.64 13.22 -11.26
C GLU A 252 1.03 12.00 -11.96
N VAL A 253 1.78 11.37 -12.87
CA VAL A 253 1.35 10.17 -13.60
C VAL A 253 1.07 9.02 -12.64
N PHE A 254 1.96 8.78 -11.68
CA PHE A 254 1.78 7.77 -10.64
C PHE A 254 0.49 7.99 -9.84
N THR A 255 0.26 9.23 -9.40
CA THR A 255 -0.94 9.59 -8.63
C THR A 255 -2.21 9.33 -9.44
N ARG A 256 -2.25 9.77 -10.71
CA ARG A 256 -3.39 9.52 -11.60
C ARG A 256 -3.64 8.02 -11.81
N LEU A 257 -2.62 7.25 -12.16
CA LEU A 257 -2.73 5.81 -12.38
C LEU A 257 -3.19 5.08 -11.12
N TYR A 258 -2.67 5.46 -9.95
CA TYR A 258 -3.06 4.88 -8.68
C TYR A 258 -4.55 5.12 -8.38
N ASN A 259 -5.04 6.33 -8.62
CA ASN A 259 -6.46 6.67 -8.45
C ASN A 259 -7.35 5.97 -9.48
N LEU A 260 -6.94 5.92 -10.75
CA LEU A 260 -7.65 5.18 -11.80
C LEU A 260 -7.68 3.67 -11.55
N LYS A 261 -6.59 3.08 -11.04
CA LYS A 261 -6.55 1.68 -10.60
C LYS A 261 -7.61 1.42 -9.54
N ARG A 262 -7.62 2.22 -8.47
CA ARG A 262 -8.62 2.11 -7.38
C ARG A 262 -10.05 2.27 -7.87
N LEU A 263 -10.26 3.16 -8.84
CA LEU A 263 -11.55 3.36 -9.48
C LEU A 263 -11.96 2.12 -10.29
N TYR A 264 -11.04 1.59 -11.10
CA TYR A 264 -11.26 0.44 -11.97
C TYR A 264 -11.50 -0.85 -11.18
N ASP A 265 -10.95 -0.99 -9.96
CA ASP A 265 -11.28 -2.12 -9.07
C ASP A 265 -12.79 -2.19 -8.73
N LYS A 266 -13.54 -1.10 -8.94
CA LYS A 266 -15.01 -1.08 -8.80
C LYS A 266 -15.74 -1.68 -10.01
N CYS A 267 -15.05 -2.00 -11.12
CA CYS A 267 -15.61 -2.74 -12.26
C CYS A 267 -16.17 -4.12 -11.85
N ARG A 268 -15.76 -4.66 -10.69
CA ARG A 268 -16.38 -5.85 -10.07
C ARG A 268 -17.90 -5.72 -9.81
N TYR A 269 -18.44 -4.51 -9.83
CA TYR A 269 -19.88 -4.25 -9.68
C TYR A 269 -20.60 -4.05 -11.02
N VAL A 270 -19.87 -4.05 -12.11
CA VAL A 270 -20.39 -3.82 -13.46
C VAL A 270 -20.70 -5.16 -14.10
N VAL A 271 -21.93 -5.27 -14.60
CA VAL A 271 -22.40 -6.37 -15.44
C VAL A 271 -22.25 -5.94 -16.88
N ASP A 272 -21.52 -6.71 -17.68
CA ASP A 272 -21.24 -6.39 -19.08
C ASP A 272 -22.14 -7.20 -20.03
N PHE A 273 -22.78 -6.49 -20.96
CA PHE A 273 -23.65 -7.01 -22.02
C PHE A 273 -23.05 -6.75 -23.43
N SER A 274 -21.73 -6.64 -23.55
CA SER A 274 -20.95 -6.39 -24.77
C SER A 274 -21.08 -5.00 -25.39
N GLN A 275 -22.30 -4.47 -25.57
CA GLN A 275 -22.53 -3.11 -26.09
C GLN A 275 -23.00 -2.13 -25.00
N LYS A 276 -23.47 -2.66 -23.88
CA LYS A 276 -23.98 -1.91 -22.74
C LYS A 276 -23.48 -2.54 -21.46
N ALA A 277 -23.40 -1.73 -20.42
CA ALA A 277 -23.06 -2.15 -19.08
C ALA A 277 -24.20 -1.79 -18.13
N ALA A 278 -24.28 -2.47 -16.99
CA ALA A 278 -25.19 -2.06 -15.93
C ALA A 278 -24.60 -2.25 -14.53
N ILE A 279 -25.07 -1.43 -13.61
CA ILE A 279 -24.80 -1.54 -12.18
C ILE A 279 -26.11 -1.76 -11.45
N TYR A 280 -26.15 -2.79 -10.62
CA TYR A 280 -27.27 -3.09 -9.75
C TYR A 280 -26.95 -2.56 -8.36
N ALA A 281 -27.73 -1.60 -7.86
CA ALA A 281 -27.43 -0.94 -6.59
C ALA A 281 -28.69 -0.75 -5.75
N PHE A 282 -28.54 -0.94 -4.44
CA PHE A 282 -29.49 -0.42 -3.49
C PHE A 282 -29.20 1.06 -3.24
N SER A 283 -30.23 1.89 -3.09
CA SER A 283 -30.04 3.29 -2.74
C SER A 283 -31.13 3.82 -1.83
N SER A 284 -30.79 4.83 -1.02
CA SER A 284 -31.75 5.67 -0.29
C SER A 284 -32.46 6.69 -1.17
N PHE A 285 -31.96 6.94 -2.38
CA PHE A 285 -32.55 7.91 -3.30
C PHE A 285 -33.79 7.36 -3.99
N ASP A 286 -34.73 8.25 -4.31
CA ASP A 286 -35.83 7.92 -5.20
C ASP A 286 -35.39 7.92 -6.68
N ILE A 287 -36.26 7.43 -7.57
CA ILE A 287 -35.94 7.34 -9.01
C ILE A 287 -35.61 8.70 -9.63
N LYS A 288 -36.27 9.79 -9.21
CA LYS A 288 -36.07 11.13 -9.76
C LYS A 288 -34.75 11.74 -9.29
N GLU A 289 -34.38 11.48 -8.04
CA GLU A 289 -33.12 11.89 -7.45
C GLU A 289 -31.94 11.19 -8.15
N ILE A 290 -32.04 9.89 -8.44
CA ILE A 290 -31.02 9.19 -9.23
C ILE A 290 -30.97 9.75 -10.65
N GLU A 291 -32.09 9.85 -11.35
CA GLU A 291 -32.11 10.42 -12.71
C GLU A 291 -31.47 11.83 -12.75
N SER A 292 -31.73 12.67 -11.74
CA SER A 292 -31.09 13.98 -11.63
C SER A 292 -29.57 13.90 -11.38
N LYS A 293 -29.11 12.98 -10.55
CA LYS A 293 -27.68 12.83 -10.18
C LYS A 293 -26.80 12.30 -11.31
N PHE A 294 -27.40 11.52 -12.21
CA PHE A 294 -26.74 10.93 -13.39
C PHE A 294 -27.12 11.63 -14.71
N SER A 295 -27.79 12.80 -14.64
CA SER A 295 -28.28 13.54 -15.82
C SER A 295 -27.17 14.07 -16.73
N ASP A 296 -25.93 14.12 -16.24
CA ASP A 296 -24.73 14.49 -16.99
C ASP A 296 -24.17 13.35 -17.87
N ILE A 297 -24.78 12.17 -17.83
CA ILE A 297 -24.41 11.01 -18.63
C ILE A 297 -25.60 10.58 -19.51
N ASP A 298 -25.62 11.05 -20.76
CA ASP A 298 -26.74 10.85 -21.71
C ASP A 298 -27.13 9.38 -21.93
N SER A 299 -26.19 8.45 -21.78
CA SER A 299 -26.42 7.02 -22.03
C SER A 299 -27.13 6.29 -20.88
N VAL A 300 -27.26 6.93 -19.71
CA VAL A 300 -27.80 6.32 -18.50
C VAL A 300 -29.31 6.10 -18.62
N ARG A 301 -29.75 4.89 -18.26
CA ARG A 301 -31.16 4.55 -18.02
C ARG A 301 -31.31 3.83 -16.71
N VAL A 302 -32.22 4.32 -15.88
CA VAL A 302 -32.49 3.81 -14.54
C VAL A 302 -33.83 3.06 -14.55
N ILE A 303 -33.84 1.86 -13.99
CA ILE A 303 -35.06 1.07 -13.79
C ILE A 303 -35.13 0.67 -12.31
N GLU A 304 -36.23 1.01 -11.64
CA GLU A 304 -36.51 0.52 -10.30
C GLU A 304 -37.02 -0.92 -10.36
N LEU A 305 -36.40 -1.79 -9.56
CA LEU A 305 -36.71 -3.20 -9.45
C LEU A 305 -37.31 -3.50 -8.06
N PRO A 306 -38.13 -4.56 -7.93
CA PRO A 306 -38.55 -5.04 -6.61
C PRO A 306 -37.34 -5.36 -5.73
N VAL A 307 -37.36 -4.87 -4.48
CA VAL A 307 -36.24 -4.96 -3.53
C VAL A 307 -35.83 -6.42 -3.22
N ASN A 308 -36.77 -7.35 -3.29
CA ASN A 308 -36.57 -8.77 -3.00
C ASN A 308 -36.28 -9.63 -4.24
N ILE A 309 -36.12 -9.04 -5.43
CA ILE A 309 -35.97 -9.78 -6.70
C ILE A 309 -34.78 -10.77 -6.70
N TYR A 310 -33.70 -10.46 -5.97
CA TYR A 310 -32.49 -11.29 -5.87
C TYR A 310 -32.22 -11.83 -4.46
N GLU A 311 -33.23 -11.90 -3.60
CA GLU A 311 -33.08 -12.41 -2.24
C GLU A 311 -32.57 -13.86 -2.23
N ASN A 312 -33.03 -14.68 -3.18
CA ASN A 312 -32.55 -16.05 -3.40
C ASN A 312 -31.06 -16.14 -3.79
N LYS A 313 -30.44 -15.04 -4.21
CA LYS A 313 -29.01 -14.95 -4.54
C LYS A 313 -28.17 -14.32 -3.41
N ASN A 314 -28.73 -14.23 -2.18
CA ASN A 314 -28.10 -13.55 -1.05
C ASN A 314 -27.74 -12.09 -1.37
N ILE A 315 -28.60 -11.41 -2.13
CA ILE A 315 -28.57 -9.96 -2.34
C ILE A 315 -29.73 -9.39 -1.53
N VAL A 316 -29.38 -8.73 -0.43
CA VAL A 316 -30.36 -8.30 0.57
C VAL A 316 -30.18 -6.81 0.82
N ALA A 317 -31.30 -6.09 0.89
CA ALA A 317 -31.28 -4.65 1.03
C ALA A 317 -30.61 -4.21 2.33
N PRO A 318 -29.67 -3.23 2.29
CA PRO A 318 -29.14 -2.63 3.50
C PRO A 318 -30.24 -1.88 4.24
N VAL A 319 -30.18 -1.94 5.58
CA VAL A 319 -31.03 -1.13 6.46
C VAL A 319 -30.29 0.16 6.74
N LEU A 320 -30.79 1.25 6.19
CA LEU A 320 -30.22 2.57 6.38
C LEU A 320 -30.96 3.28 7.50
N ILE A 321 -30.21 3.84 8.45
CA ILE A 321 -30.76 4.59 9.57
C ILE A 321 -30.29 6.03 9.49
N LYS A 322 -31.20 6.98 9.72
CA LYS A 322 -30.90 8.41 9.86
C LYS A 322 -31.52 8.93 11.15
N ASN A 323 -30.72 8.98 12.21
CA ASN A 323 -31.08 9.69 13.43
C ASN A 323 -30.42 11.08 13.51
N ASN A 324 -31.04 11.96 14.29
CA ASN A 324 -30.44 13.25 14.62
C ASN A 324 -29.13 13.05 15.39
N SER A 325 -28.18 13.99 15.27
CA SER A 325 -26.85 13.95 15.94
C SER A 325 -26.89 13.78 17.46
N LEU A 326 -28.02 14.12 18.09
CA LEU A 326 -28.27 13.89 19.51
C LEU A 326 -28.45 12.40 19.84
N PHE A 327 -29.13 11.65 18.97
CA PHE A 327 -29.52 10.25 19.19
C PHE A 327 -28.66 9.25 18.41
N GLN A 328 -28.00 9.68 17.33
CA GLN A 328 -27.10 8.86 16.51
C GLN A 328 -26.09 8.01 17.31
N PRO A 329 -25.49 8.49 18.43
CA PRO A 329 -24.57 7.66 19.21
C PRO A 329 -25.21 6.36 19.77
N PHE A 330 -26.53 6.34 19.93
CA PHE A 330 -27.27 5.22 20.52
C PHE A 330 -27.67 4.14 19.49
N GLU A 331 -27.41 4.34 18.19
CA GLU A 331 -27.78 3.40 17.12
C GLU A 331 -27.20 2.00 17.32
N ASN A 332 -26.00 1.93 17.93
CA ASN A 332 -25.29 0.68 18.14
C ASN A 332 -25.81 -0.14 19.32
N ILE A 333 -26.69 0.40 20.17
CA ILE A 333 -27.19 -0.31 21.37
C ILE A 333 -28.18 -1.40 20.98
N LEU A 334 -29.04 -1.14 19.99
CA LEU A 334 -29.99 -2.09 19.44
C LEU A 334 -29.88 -2.09 17.91
N SER A 335 -28.83 -2.69 17.38
CA SER A 335 -28.55 -2.77 15.94
C SER A 335 -29.79 -3.22 15.16
N THR A 336 -30.25 -2.41 14.20
CA THR A 336 -31.33 -2.80 13.29
C THR A 336 -30.86 -3.89 12.35
N THR A 337 -31.73 -4.86 12.14
CA THR A 337 -31.55 -6.01 11.28
C THR A 337 -32.49 -5.90 10.08
N ILE A 338 -32.16 -6.62 9.01
CA ILE A 338 -32.92 -6.63 7.76
C ILE A 338 -34.40 -6.98 8.02
N GLY A 339 -35.33 -6.15 7.55
CA GLY A 339 -36.78 -6.36 7.73
C GLY A 339 -37.36 -5.74 9.00
N ASP A 340 -36.55 -5.06 9.82
CA ASP A 340 -37.08 -4.25 10.91
C ASP A 340 -37.79 -3.01 10.32
N THR A 341 -39.04 -2.79 10.73
CA THR A 341 -39.82 -1.60 10.38
C THR A 341 -39.73 -0.49 11.43
N PHE A 342 -39.07 -0.79 12.55
CA PHE A 342 -39.01 0.05 13.73
C PHE A 342 -37.57 0.25 14.20
N ASP A 343 -37.13 1.51 14.26
CA ASP A 343 -35.86 1.89 14.87
C ASP A 343 -36.08 2.29 16.35
N PRO A 344 -35.57 1.51 17.32
CA PRO A 344 -35.69 1.83 18.75
C PRO A 344 -34.72 2.92 19.23
N THR A 345 -33.78 3.39 18.41
CA THR A 345 -32.66 4.26 18.82
C THR A 345 -33.09 5.48 19.64
N VAL A 346 -34.09 6.23 19.15
CA VAL A 346 -34.58 7.44 19.84
C VAL A 346 -35.20 7.08 21.19
N LEU A 347 -35.98 6.00 21.26
CA LEU A 347 -36.58 5.55 22.52
C LEU A 347 -35.51 5.12 23.51
N VAL A 348 -34.51 4.34 23.05
CA VAL A 348 -33.37 3.92 23.88
C VAL A 348 -32.65 5.14 24.43
N ALA A 349 -32.37 6.14 23.59
CA ALA A 349 -31.69 7.35 24.01
C ALA A 349 -32.48 8.13 25.07
N ILE A 350 -33.78 8.37 24.83
CA ILE A 350 -34.66 9.08 25.76
C ILE A 350 -34.78 8.33 27.09
N ILE A 351 -35.06 7.03 27.05
CA ILE A 351 -35.19 6.19 28.25
C ILE A 351 -33.88 6.20 29.05
N SER A 352 -32.73 6.04 28.38
CA SER A 352 -31.42 6.03 29.04
C SER A 352 -31.10 7.38 29.70
N MET A 353 -31.42 8.50 29.02
CA MET A 353 -31.22 9.84 29.57
C MET A 353 -32.19 10.13 30.73
N LEU A 354 -33.46 9.76 30.62
CA LEU A 354 -34.45 9.95 31.68
C LEU A 354 -34.12 9.11 32.93
N ILE A 355 -33.76 7.85 32.75
CA ILE A 355 -33.35 6.99 33.86
C ILE A 355 -32.07 7.53 34.50
N GLY A 356 -31.10 8.00 33.71
CA GLY A 356 -29.91 8.67 34.24
C GLY A 356 -30.26 9.92 35.06
N ALA A 357 -31.15 10.78 34.56
CA ALA A 357 -31.55 12.00 35.25
C ALA A 357 -32.31 11.71 36.55
N VAL A 358 -33.28 10.78 36.54
CA VAL A 358 -34.18 10.55 37.67
C VAL A 358 -33.58 9.58 38.68
N CYS A 359 -32.97 8.48 38.24
CA CYS A 359 -32.53 7.41 39.13
C CYS A 359 -31.09 7.56 39.63
N ILE A 360 -30.24 8.27 38.89
CA ILE A 360 -28.84 8.54 39.28
C ILE A 360 -28.71 9.99 39.74
N GLY A 361 -29.12 10.94 38.89
CA GLY A 361 -29.34 12.35 39.24
C GLY A 361 -28.39 12.95 40.28
N ASP A 362 -27.13 13.21 39.92
CA ASP A 362 -26.16 13.86 40.81
C ASP A 362 -25.19 14.75 40.01
N ILE A 363 -24.88 15.93 40.55
CA ILE A 363 -24.06 16.93 39.87
C ILE A 363 -22.62 16.44 39.69
N GLY A 364 -22.04 15.88 40.75
CA GLY A 364 -20.65 15.42 40.76
C GLY A 364 -20.45 14.19 39.87
N VAL A 365 -21.38 13.23 39.93
CA VAL A 365 -21.36 12.05 39.06
C VAL A 365 -21.58 12.43 37.60
N GLY A 366 -22.52 13.34 37.32
CA GLY A 366 -22.78 13.82 35.96
C GLY A 366 -21.54 14.45 35.32
N ILE A 367 -20.84 15.34 36.03
CA ILE A 367 -19.58 15.95 35.57
C ILE A 367 -18.52 14.87 35.31
N LEU A 368 -18.35 13.92 36.22
CA LEU A 368 -17.35 12.86 36.08
C LEU A 368 -17.60 11.98 34.83
N ILE A 369 -18.85 11.63 34.56
CA ILE A 369 -19.24 10.84 33.38
C ILE A 369 -19.02 11.64 32.08
N ILE A 370 -19.32 12.95 32.07
CA ILE A 370 -19.04 13.82 30.92
C ILE A 370 -17.52 13.88 30.64
N LEU A 371 -16.70 14.06 31.69
CA LEU A 371 -15.24 14.08 31.55
C LEU A 371 -14.68 12.75 31.05
N LEU A 372 -15.20 11.62 31.54
CA LEU A 372 -14.86 10.30 31.02
C LEU A 372 -15.25 10.18 29.53
N GLY A 373 -16.44 10.64 29.14
CA GLY A 373 -16.87 10.66 27.75
C GLY A 373 -15.98 11.51 26.84
N LEU A 374 -15.49 12.66 27.33
CA LEU A 374 -14.51 13.48 26.63
C LEU A 374 -13.17 12.75 26.49
N LEU A 375 -12.65 12.14 27.55
CA LEU A 375 -11.40 11.36 27.53
C LEU A 375 -11.42 10.27 26.44
N PHE A 376 -12.53 9.54 26.32
CA PHE A 376 -12.70 8.51 25.29
C PHE A 376 -12.79 9.07 23.86
N THR A 377 -13.15 10.35 23.69
CA THR A 377 -13.26 10.98 22.36
C THR A 377 -11.91 11.54 21.87
N ILE A 378 -10.93 11.79 22.76
CA ILE A 378 -9.66 12.47 22.41
C ILE A 378 -8.81 11.67 21.41
N LYS A 379 -8.71 10.35 21.56
CA LYS A 379 -7.84 9.53 20.69
C LYS A 379 -8.49 9.19 19.35
N LYS A 380 -9.79 8.91 19.34
CA LYS A 380 -10.63 8.70 18.15
C LYS A 380 -12.09 9.01 18.51
N PRO A 381 -12.87 9.62 17.60
CA PRO A 381 -14.32 9.75 17.80
C PRO A 381 -14.94 8.35 17.89
N ASN A 382 -15.52 8.03 19.04
CA ASN A 382 -16.19 6.76 19.29
C ASN A 382 -17.63 7.01 19.76
N ASN A 383 -18.56 6.19 19.28
CA ASN A 383 -19.98 6.23 19.66
C ASN A 383 -20.16 6.06 21.18
N PHE A 384 -19.34 5.24 21.84
CA PHE A 384 -19.41 5.04 23.29
C PHE A 384 -19.15 6.33 24.07
N GLY A 385 -18.04 7.04 23.79
CA GLY A 385 -17.73 8.32 24.44
C GLY A 385 -18.81 9.37 24.18
N ASN A 386 -19.41 9.33 23.00
CA ASN A 386 -20.55 10.18 22.67
C ASN A 386 -21.80 9.87 23.50
N ILE A 387 -22.15 8.59 23.72
CA ILE A 387 -23.25 8.18 24.61
C ILE A 387 -23.00 8.71 26.03
N LEU A 388 -21.79 8.49 26.58
CA LEU A 388 -21.43 8.92 27.94
C LEU A 388 -21.66 10.42 28.14
N LYS A 389 -21.29 11.25 27.16
CA LYS A 389 -21.54 12.70 27.24
C LYS A 389 -23.03 13.03 27.36
N ARG A 390 -23.90 12.41 26.55
CA ARG A 390 -25.36 12.70 26.58
C ARG A 390 -26.00 12.20 27.87
N VAL A 391 -25.68 10.97 28.28
CA VAL A 391 -26.19 10.40 29.54
C VAL A 391 -25.65 11.18 30.74
N GLY A 392 -24.36 11.53 30.75
CA GLY A 392 -23.74 12.34 31.80
C GLY A 392 -24.36 13.73 31.92
N THR A 393 -24.69 14.40 30.79
CA THR A 393 -25.45 15.66 30.81
C THR A 393 -26.84 15.47 31.41
N ALA A 394 -27.54 14.38 31.09
CA ALA A 394 -28.85 14.11 31.69
C ALA A 394 -28.74 13.85 33.20
N ILE A 395 -27.73 13.08 33.66
CA ILE A 395 -27.45 12.87 35.09
C ILE A 395 -27.15 14.19 35.79
N PHE A 396 -26.33 15.06 35.17
CA PHE A 396 -26.02 16.38 35.71
C PHE A 396 -27.28 17.25 35.85
N ILE A 397 -28.13 17.31 34.83
CA ILE A 397 -29.42 18.03 34.88
C ILE A 397 -30.30 17.44 35.98
N GLY A 398 -30.39 16.12 36.11
CA GLY A 398 -31.07 15.45 37.21
C GLY A 398 -30.53 15.84 38.59
N GLY A 399 -29.21 15.91 38.73
CA GLY A 399 -28.54 16.38 39.93
C GLY A 399 -28.87 17.82 40.30
N LEU A 400 -29.13 18.69 39.32
CA LEU A 400 -29.65 20.04 39.57
C LEU A 400 -31.12 20.04 40.04
N PHE A 401 -31.90 18.99 39.83
CA PHE A 401 -33.22 18.90 40.46
C PHE A 401 -33.13 18.41 41.90
N TYR A 402 -32.19 17.51 42.20
CA TYR A 402 -31.97 16.97 43.55
C TYR A 402 -31.08 17.85 44.43
N GLY A 403 -30.26 18.72 43.85
CA GLY A 403 -29.34 19.60 44.58
C GLY A 403 -28.14 18.86 45.22
N THR A 404 -27.83 17.63 44.78
CA THR A 404 -26.76 16.81 45.37
C THR A 404 -25.47 16.83 44.56
N VAL A 405 -24.34 16.84 45.28
CA VAL A 405 -23.00 16.66 44.72
C VAL A 405 -22.33 15.45 45.40
N PHE A 406 -21.96 14.46 44.59
CA PHE A 406 -21.39 13.17 45.02
C PHE A 406 -22.20 12.45 46.09
N TYR A 407 -23.54 12.62 46.09
CA TYR A 407 -24.46 12.08 47.08
C TYR A 407 -24.13 12.42 48.55
N ARG A 408 -23.26 13.40 48.78
CA ARG A 408 -22.76 13.76 50.12
C ARG A 408 -23.00 15.21 50.47
N ILE A 409 -22.93 16.10 49.49
CA ILE A 409 -23.10 17.54 49.68
C ILE A 409 -24.47 17.91 49.12
N GLU A 410 -25.32 18.48 49.96
CA GLU A 410 -26.62 19.05 49.57
C GLU A 410 -26.45 20.56 49.42
N LEU A 411 -26.76 21.10 48.24
CA LEU A 411 -26.63 22.52 47.92
C LEU A 411 -27.89 23.31 48.27
N TYR A 412 -29.06 22.69 48.14
CA TYR A 412 -30.38 23.27 48.41
C TYR A 412 -31.41 22.15 48.60
N GLU A 413 -32.60 22.51 49.08
CA GLU A 413 -33.70 21.56 49.22
C GLU A 413 -34.10 20.98 47.86
N PRO A 414 -34.18 19.64 47.73
CA PRO A 414 -34.48 18.98 46.47
C PRO A 414 -35.85 19.40 45.93
N LEU A 415 -35.90 19.84 44.66
CA LEU A 415 -37.16 20.18 43.99
C LEU A 415 -38.03 18.96 43.71
N LEU A 416 -37.41 17.77 43.65
CA LEU A 416 -38.06 16.49 43.47
C LEU A 416 -37.47 15.50 44.49
N THR A 417 -38.32 14.81 45.25
CA THR A 417 -37.87 13.75 46.17
C THR A 417 -38.50 12.42 45.79
N LEU A 418 -37.67 11.41 45.60
CA LEU A 418 -38.13 10.03 45.44
C LEU A 418 -38.19 9.37 46.82
N PRO A 419 -39.26 8.63 47.15
CA PRO A 419 -39.45 8.00 48.46
C PRO A 419 -38.63 6.69 48.59
N LEU A 420 -37.37 6.71 48.16
CA LEU A 420 -36.48 5.55 48.12
C LEU A 420 -35.07 5.93 48.56
N HIS A 421 -34.40 5.03 49.28
CA HIS A 421 -32.98 5.19 49.57
C HIS A 421 -32.16 5.15 48.28
N ILE A 422 -31.08 5.94 48.20
CA ILE A 422 -30.26 6.17 46.98
C ILE A 422 -29.89 4.85 46.28
N VAL A 423 -29.45 3.85 47.05
CA VAL A 423 -29.07 2.53 46.52
C VAL A 423 -30.25 1.82 45.84
N HIS A 424 -31.45 1.91 46.42
CA HIS A 424 -32.65 1.29 45.86
C HIS A 424 -33.13 2.03 44.61
N THR A 425 -33.02 3.35 44.57
CA THR A 425 -33.30 4.17 43.40
C THR A 425 -32.37 3.81 42.22
N PHE A 426 -31.08 3.65 42.49
CA PHE A 426 -30.10 3.20 41.50
C PHE A 426 -30.44 1.80 40.95
N MET A 427 -30.67 0.83 41.84
CA MET A 427 -31.03 -0.53 41.45
C MET A 427 -32.35 -0.57 40.67
N PHE A 428 -33.33 0.22 41.08
CA PHE A 428 -34.59 0.37 40.37
C PHE A 428 -34.37 0.91 38.95
N GLY A 429 -33.55 1.94 38.78
CA GLY A 429 -33.21 2.51 37.47
C GLY A 429 -32.55 1.49 36.54
N VAL A 430 -31.60 0.70 37.04
CA VAL A 430 -30.93 -0.35 36.24
C VAL A 430 -31.93 -1.44 35.84
N CYS A 431 -32.75 -1.94 36.78
CA CYS A 431 -33.77 -2.93 36.50
C CYS A 431 -34.79 -2.43 35.46
N LEU A 432 -35.27 -1.18 35.63
CA LEU A 432 -36.20 -0.54 34.70
C LEU A 432 -35.59 -0.43 33.30
N TRP A 433 -34.32 -0.01 33.20
CA TRP A 433 -33.61 0.08 31.93
C TRP A 433 -33.51 -1.28 31.23
N VAL A 434 -33.10 -2.32 31.95
CA VAL A 434 -32.99 -3.69 31.40
C VAL A 434 -34.35 -4.20 30.91
N ILE A 435 -35.41 -4.03 31.71
CA ILE A 435 -36.77 -4.45 31.33
C ILE A 435 -37.21 -3.73 30.05
N LEU A 436 -37.02 -2.42 29.96
CA LEU A 436 -37.41 -1.64 28.78
C LEU A 436 -36.62 -2.05 27.53
N ILE A 437 -35.32 -2.34 27.65
CA ILE A 437 -34.52 -2.86 26.54
C ILE A 437 -35.05 -4.22 26.08
N VAL A 438 -35.36 -5.14 27.00
CA VAL A 438 -35.92 -6.46 26.67
C VAL A 438 -37.29 -6.32 25.97
N VAL A 439 -38.16 -5.42 26.45
CA VAL A 439 -39.45 -5.13 25.81
C VAL A 439 -39.24 -4.61 24.39
N LEU A 440 -38.30 -3.68 24.17
CA LEU A 440 -38.00 -3.16 22.83
C LEU A 440 -37.49 -4.25 21.88
N ILE A 441 -36.68 -5.20 22.36
CA ILE A 441 -36.22 -6.35 21.58
C ILE A 441 -37.40 -7.25 21.18
N ILE A 442 -38.33 -7.51 22.11
CA ILE A 442 -39.52 -8.33 21.84
C ILE A 442 -40.44 -7.64 20.83
N VAL A 443 -40.73 -6.34 21.01
CA VAL A 443 -41.56 -5.55 20.09
C VAL A 443 -40.97 -5.57 18.68
N LYS A 444 -39.65 -5.37 18.56
CA LYS A 444 -38.93 -5.44 17.29
C LYS A 444 -39.08 -6.81 16.61
N LYS A 445 -38.95 -7.89 17.37
CA LYS A 445 -39.13 -9.26 16.85
C LYS A 445 -40.56 -9.55 16.40
N ILE A 446 -41.57 -9.02 17.09
CA ILE A 446 -42.98 -9.18 16.73
C ILE A 446 -43.30 -8.39 15.44
N LEU A 447 -42.88 -7.12 15.38
CA LEU A 447 -43.11 -6.25 14.23
C LEU A 447 -42.43 -6.78 12.95
N ARG A 448 -41.29 -7.46 13.09
CA ARG A 448 -40.63 -8.12 11.96
C ARG A 448 -41.46 -9.27 11.40
N LYS A 449 -42.02 -10.12 12.26
CA LYS A 449 -42.85 -11.28 11.84
C LYS A 449 -44.19 -10.89 11.22
N SER A 450 -44.77 -9.75 11.60
CA SER A 450 -46.05 -9.29 11.03
C SER A 450 -45.95 -8.81 9.60
N VAL A 451 -44.74 -8.62 9.07
CA VAL A 451 -44.48 -8.18 7.68
C VAL A 451 -44.25 -9.36 6.73
N ASP A 452 -43.94 -10.54 7.27
CA ASP A 452 -43.75 -11.79 6.51
C ASP A 452 -45.09 -12.55 6.25
N ILE A 453 -46.25 -11.89 6.41
CA ILE A 453 -47.61 -12.37 6.08
C ILE A 453 -48.23 -11.39 5.10
#